data_AF-A0A7S2VRM4-F1
#
_entry.id   AF-A0A7S2VRM4-F1
#
_cell.length_a   1.000
_cell.length_b   1.000
_cell.length_c   1.000
_cell.angle_alpha   90.00
_cell.angle_beta   90.00
_cell.angle_gamma   90.00
#
_symmetry.space_group_name_H-M   'P 1'
#
loop_
_entity.id
_entity.type
_entity.pdbx_description
1 polymer ?
#
loop_
_entity_poly.entity_id
_entity_poly.type
_entity_poly.pdbx_seq_one_letter_code
_entity_poly.pdbx_strand_id
1 'polypeptide(L)'
;KMNQLIVEEVVKKTLAGITLKSGKPALSLFGDHTHLHINPSGKFIIGGPQGDAGLTGRKIIIDTYGGWGAHGGGAFSGKDPTKVDRSAAYVCRQMAKSVVKSGLCKRALVQLSY
;
A
#
# COMPACT_ATOMS: atom_id res chain seq x y z
N LYS A 1 -8.51 -4.37 28.11
CA LYS A 1 -8.75 -2.91 28.10
C LYS A 1 -8.04 -2.19 26.95
N MET A 2 -6.70 -2.15 26.86
CA MET A 2 -6.00 -1.43 25.77
C MET A 2 -6.39 -1.92 24.36
N ASN A 3 -6.33 -3.23 24.09
CA ASN A 3 -6.70 -3.76 22.76
C ASN A 3 -8.16 -3.48 22.38
N GLN A 4 -9.09 -3.49 23.34
CA GLN A 4 -10.48 -3.10 23.09
C GLN A 4 -10.57 -1.64 22.68
N LEU A 5 -9.87 -0.74 23.37
CA LEU A 5 -9.80 0.68 22.99
C LEU A 5 -9.16 0.87 21.61
N ILE A 6 -8.11 0.13 21.27
CA ILE A 6 -7.51 0.17 19.92
C ILE A 6 -8.56 -0.25 18.87
N VAL A 7 -9.34 -1.29 19.14
CA VAL A 7 -10.36 -1.76 18.21
C VAL A 7 -11.47 -0.72 18.03
N GLU A 8 -12.04 -0.21 19.12
CA GLU A 8 -13.15 0.75 19.06
C GLU A 8 -12.73 2.13 18.55
N GLU A 9 -11.63 2.66 19.09
CA GLU A 9 -11.24 4.06 18.88
C GLU A 9 -10.32 4.25 17.66
N VAL A 10 -9.61 3.20 17.22
CA VAL A 10 -8.67 3.30 16.08
C VAL A 10 -9.16 2.48 14.91
N VAL A 11 -9.31 1.17 15.06
CA VAL A 11 -9.61 0.27 13.93
C VAL A 11 -10.99 0.58 13.35
N LYS A 12 -12.04 0.56 14.16
CA LYS A 12 -13.41 0.79 13.68
C LYS A 12 -13.59 2.21 13.14
N LYS A 13 -13.05 3.23 13.82
CA LYS A 13 -13.11 4.63 13.33
C LYS A 13 -12.36 4.81 12.00
N THR A 14 -11.17 4.22 11.85
CA THR A 14 -10.42 4.29 10.59
C THR A 14 -11.18 3.60 9.46
N LEU A 15 -11.69 2.41 9.70
CA LEU A 15 -12.45 1.66 8.70
C LEU A 15 -13.79 2.33 8.33
N ALA A 16 -14.43 3.02 9.29
CA ALA A 16 -15.64 3.80 9.02
C ALA A 16 -15.36 5.02 8.11
N GLY A 17 -14.17 5.61 8.19
CA GLY A 17 -13.78 6.76 7.37
C GLY A 17 -13.35 6.43 5.93
N ILE A 18 -13.21 5.15 5.58
CA ILE A 18 -12.76 4.73 4.25
C ILE A 18 -13.98 4.28 3.43
N THR A 19 -14.29 4.98 2.34
CA THR A 19 -15.35 4.58 1.40
C THR A 19 -14.81 3.59 0.36
N LEU A 20 -15.40 2.40 0.29
CA LEU A 20 -15.07 1.40 -0.72
C LEU A 20 -15.69 1.76 -2.07
N LYS A 21 -15.23 1.11 -3.14
CA LYS A 21 -15.83 1.24 -4.49
C LYS A 21 -17.32 0.88 -4.54
N SER A 22 -17.80 0.07 -3.60
CA SER A 22 -19.21 -0.28 -3.45
C SER A 22 -20.07 0.83 -2.82
N GLY A 23 -19.46 1.96 -2.43
CA GLY A 23 -20.12 3.06 -1.71
C GLY A 23 -20.28 2.82 -0.20
N LYS A 24 -19.98 1.60 0.29
CA LYS A 24 -20.04 1.26 1.72
C LYS A 24 -18.74 1.64 2.44
N PRO A 25 -18.77 1.91 3.75
CA PRO A 25 -17.56 2.04 4.55
C PRO A 25 -16.75 0.74 4.57
N ALA A 26 -15.42 0.83 4.69
CA ALA A 26 -14.54 -0.32 4.85
C ALA A 26 -14.84 -1.11 6.13
N LEU A 27 -15.49 -0.48 7.12
CA LEU A 27 -16.02 -1.14 8.31
C LEU A 27 -16.94 -2.32 7.97
N SER A 28 -17.60 -2.31 6.80
CA SER A 28 -18.41 -3.43 6.33
C SER A 28 -17.63 -4.73 6.08
N LEU A 29 -16.30 -4.67 6.05
CA LEU A 29 -15.41 -5.84 5.92
C LEU A 29 -14.90 -6.36 7.27
N PHE A 30 -15.30 -5.74 8.39
CA PHE A 30 -14.80 -6.05 9.72
C PHE A 30 -15.93 -6.54 10.64
N GLY A 31 -15.74 -7.71 11.26
CA GLY A 31 -16.70 -8.30 12.19
C GLY A 31 -16.20 -9.61 12.79
N ASP A 32 -17.12 -10.44 13.28
CA ASP A 32 -16.79 -11.69 14.01
C ASP A 32 -16.02 -12.72 13.16
N HIS A 33 -16.14 -12.64 11.84
CA HIS A 33 -15.41 -13.47 10.89
C HIS A 33 -13.97 -12.97 10.64
N THR A 34 -13.59 -11.81 11.17
CA THR A 34 -12.28 -11.21 10.96
C THR A 34 -11.28 -11.71 12.00
N HIS A 35 -10.26 -12.42 11.52
CA HIS A 35 -9.10 -12.75 12.34
C HIS A 35 -8.26 -11.49 12.58
N LEU A 36 -8.36 -10.93 13.79
CA LEU A 36 -7.66 -9.72 14.18
C LEU A 36 -6.42 -10.06 15.03
N HIS A 37 -5.25 -9.71 14.51
CA HIS A 37 -3.98 -9.85 15.23
C HIS A 37 -3.43 -8.46 15.59
N ILE A 38 -3.44 -8.12 16.89
CA ILE A 38 -2.83 -6.88 17.40
C ILE A 38 -1.58 -7.26 18.18
N ASN A 39 -0.43 -6.76 17.74
CA ASN A 39 0.87 -7.01 18.36
C ASN A 39 1.10 -8.49 18.71
N PRO A 40 0.97 -9.42 17.73
CA PRO A 40 1.06 -10.85 17.99
C PRO A 40 2.43 -11.28 18.55
N SER A 41 3.48 -10.48 18.32
CA SER A 41 4.83 -10.68 18.86
C SER A 41 5.04 -10.09 20.26
N GLY A 42 4.00 -9.57 20.92
CA GLY A 42 4.08 -8.94 22.24
C GLY A 42 4.28 -7.42 22.17
N LYS A 43 4.80 -6.84 23.26
CA LYS A 43 4.94 -5.37 23.39
C LYS A 43 5.91 -4.82 22.35
N PHE A 44 5.56 -3.69 21.74
CA PHE A 44 6.40 -2.98 20.77
C PHE A 44 6.77 -1.62 21.36
N ILE A 45 7.85 -1.58 22.15
CA ILE A 45 8.27 -0.38 22.91
C ILE A 45 9.42 0.35 22.21
N ILE A 46 10.41 -0.39 21.72
CA ILE A 46 11.55 0.14 20.97
C ILE A 46 11.23 0.04 19.49
N GLY A 47 11.36 1.12 18.74
CA GLY A 47 11.11 1.17 17.29
C GLY A 47 12.02 2.16 16.58
N GLY A 48 11.78 2.35 15.28
CA GLY A 48 12.61 3.22 14.44
C GLY A 48 14.02 2.67 14.21
N PRO A 49 15.00 3.53 13.87
CA PRO A 49 16.38 3.10 13.57
C PRO A 49 17.09 2.38 14.72
N GLN A 50 16.65 2.59 15.96
CA GLN A 50 17.17 1.87 17.13
C GLN A 50 16.80 0.38 17.12
N GLY A 51 15.67 0.02 16.50
CA GLY A 51 15.15 -1.35 16.47
C GLY A 51 15.45 -2.12 15.19
N ASP A 52 15.74 -1.44 14.07
CA ASP A 52 16.06 -2.08 12.77
C ASP A 52 16.81 -1.10 11.85
N ALA A 53 17.84 -1.60 11.17
CA ALA A 53 18.63 -0.80 10.25
C ALA A 53 17.85 -0.54 8.95
N GLY A 54 17.59 0.74 8.66
CA GLY A 54 16.91 1.17 7.45
C GLY A 54 17.86 1.40 6.27
N LEU A 55 17.46 0.95 5.07
CA LEU A 55 18.16 1.27 3.81
C LEU A 55 17.17 1.76 2.76
N THR A 56 17.59 2.75 1.98
CA THR A 56 16.84 3.28 0.83
C THR A 56 16.51 2.16 -0.16
N GLY A 57 15.28 2.12 -0.67
CA GLY A 57 14.88 1.16 -1.71
C GLY A 57 14.62 -0.26 -1.22
N ARG A 58 14.36 -0.47 0.08
CA ARG A 58 14.04 -1.80 0.63
C ARG A 58 12.55 -2.08 0.82
N LYS A 59 11.67 -1.18 0.35
CA LYS A 59 10.21 -1.31 0.43
C LYS A 59 9.53 -1.14 -0.93
N ILE A 60 10.21 -1.48 -2.02
CA ILE A 60 9.75 -1.25 -3.42
C ILE A 60 8.39 -1.86 -3.76
N ILE A 61 8.02 -3.00 -3.16
CA ILE A 61 6.69 -3.58 -3.36
C ILE A 61 5.60 -2.82 -2.59
N ILE A 62 5.94 -2.24 -1.43
CA ILE A 62 5.05 -1.34 -0.67
C ILE A 62 4.89 -0.02 -1.42
N ASP A 63 5.98 0.52 -1.98
CA ASP A 63 5.98 1.77 -2.75
C ASP A 63 5.14 1.69 -4.03
N THR A 64 4.86 0.48 -4.52
CA THR A 64 4.15 0.25 -5.79
C THR A 64 2.73 -0.25 -5.58
N TYR A 65 2.52 -1.55 -5.71
CA TYR A 65 1.19 -2.13 -5.89
C TYR A 65 0.87 -3.25 -4.88
N GLY A 66 1.69 -3.39 -3.83
CA GLY A 66 1.41 -4.32 -2.72
C GLY A 66 1.28 -5.77 -3.17
N GLY A 67 2.08 -6.19 -4.15
CA GLY A 67 2.07 -7.55 -4.72
C GLY A 67 1.17 -7.72 -5.94
N TRP A 68 0.33 -6.74 -6.29
CA TRP A 68 -0.47 -6.77 -7.52
C TRP A 68 0.32 -6.31 -8.74
N GLY A 69 0.06 -6.90 -9.92
CA GLY A 69 0.72 -6.48 -11.16
C GLY A 69 2.12 -7.08 -11.27
N ALA A 70 3.12 -6.24 -11.53
CA ALA A 70 4.53 -6.65 -11.67
C ALA A 70 5.47 -5.53 -11.21
N HIS A 71 6.75 -5.87 -11.03
CA HIS A 71 7.79 -4.93 -10.58
C HIS A 71 9.09 -5.15 -11.35
N GLY A 72 9.73 -4.07 -11.82
CA GLY A 72 10.98 -4.13 -12.62
C GLY A 72 12.28 -4.22 -11.80
N GLY A 73 12.20 -4.02 -10.48
CA GLY A 73 13.32 -4.16 -9.54
C GLY A 73 13.94 -2.83 -9.07
N GLY A 74 13.82 -1.76 -9.86
CA GLY A 74 14.34 -0.45 -9.52
C GLY A 74 13.64 0.22 -8.32
N ALA A 75 14.42 0.74 -7.38
CA ALA A 75 13.92 1.61 -6.30
C ALA A 75 13.65 3.04 -6.80
N PHE A 76 12.74 3.77 -6.14
CA PHE A 76 12.40 5.15 -6.47
C PHE A 76 13.23 6.17 -5.71
N SER A 77 13.21 6.14 -4.37
CA SER A 77 13.84 7.14 -3.49
C SER A 77 15.35 7.28 -3.73
N GLY A 78 15.86 8.52 -3.62
CA GLY A 78 17.28 8.84 -3.85
C GLY A 78 17.71 9.02 -5.31
N LYS A 79 16.79 8.92 -6.28
CA LYS A 79 17.08 9.10 -7.71
C LYS A 79 16.48 10.41 -8.24
N ASP A 80 17.20 11.12 -9.09
CA ASP A 80 16.64 12.25 -9.82
C ASP A 80 15.71 11.76 -10.97
N PRO A 81 14.87 12.63 -11.56
CA PRO A 81 13.90 12.23 -12.58
C PRO A 81 14.49 11.68 -13.89
N THR A 82 15.80 11.83 -14.14
CA THR A 82 16.44 11.25 -15.33
C THR A 82 16.61 9.73 -15.23
N LYS A 83 16.56 9.16 -14.02
CA LYS A 83 16.67 7.70 -13.81
C LYS A 83 15.34 7.01 -14.11
N VAL A 84 15.34 6.20 -15.17
CA VAL A 84 14.15 5.55 -15.72
C VAL A 84 13.45 4.61 -14.75
N ASP A 85 14.16 4.06 -13.76
CA ASP A 85 13.54 3.30 -12.66
C ASP A 85 12.41 4.07 -11.97
N ARG A 86 12.55 5.40 -11.85
CA ARG A 86 11.54 6.27 -11.27
C ARG A 86 10.61 6.83 -12.34
N SER A 87 11.15 7.50 -13.35
CA SER A 87 10.34 8.23 -14.33
C SER A 87 9.51 7.33 -15.23
N ALA A 88 10.08 6.24 -15.75
CA ALA A 88 9.34 5.29 -16.58
C ALA A 88 8.27 4.54 -15.78
N ALA A 89 8.53 4.19 -14.52
CA ALA A 89 7.53 3.59 -13.63
C ALA A 89 6.32 4.54 -13.41
N TYR A 90 6.57 5.84 -13.24
CA TYR A 90 5.50 6.84 -13.10
C TYR A 90 4.69 6.99 -14.39
N VAL A 91 5.35 6.96 -15.55
CA VAL A 91 4.69 6.99 -16.85
C VAL A 91 3.85 5.71 -17.09
N CYS A 92 4.37 4.52 -16.76
CA CYS A 92 3.60 3.27 -16.79
C CYS A 92 2.33 3.37 -15.94
N ARG A 93 2.42 3.96 -14.74
CA ARG A 93 1.26 4.20 -13.89
C ARG A 93 0.26 5.14 -14.55
N GLN A 94 0.72 6.23 -15.16
CA GLN A 94 -0.13 7.17 -15.88
C GLN A 94 -0.85 6.48 -17.05
N MET A 95 -0.12 5.73 -17.87
CA MET A 95 -0.68 4.97 -19.00
C MET A 95 -1.76 3.98 -18.54
N ALA A 96 -1.43 3.11 -17.57
CA ALA A 96 -2.37 2.12 -17.05
C ALA A 96 -3.62 2.77 -16.44
N LYS A 97 -3.44 3.87 -15.69
CA LYS A 97 -4.56 4.63 -15.11
C LYS A 97 -5.45 5.24 -16.19
N SER A 98 -4.87 5.80 -17.24
CA SER A 98 -5.62 6.43 -18.34
C SER A 98 -6.45 5.41 -19.11
N VAL A 99 -5.90 4.24 -19.43
CA VAL A 99 -6.61 3.17 -20.14
C VAL A 99 -7.81 2.64 -19.32
N VAL A 100 -7.66 2.50 -18.01
CA VAL A 100 -8.78 2.10 -17.14
C VAL A 100 -9.81 3.24 -17.02
N LYS A 101 -9.36 4.49 -16.87
CA LYS A 101 -10.24 5.66 -16.72
C LYS A 101 -11.06 5.94 -17.98
N SER A 102 -10.53 5.68 -19.17
CA SER A 102 -11.25 5.84 -20.44
C SER A 102 -12.30 4.76 -20.71
N GLY A 103 -12.43 3.76 -19.82
CA GLY A 103 -13.42 2.68 -19.96
C GLY A 103 -13.00 1.57 -20.92
N LEU A 104 -11.76 1.59 -21.44
CA LEU A 104 -11.27 0.57 -22.37
C LEU A 104 -11.06 -0.80 -21.71
N CYS A 105 -10.78 -0.83 -20.41
CA CYS A 105 -10.65 -2.08 -19.65
C CYS A 105 -10.93 -1.87 -18.16
N LYS A 106 -11.19 -2.98 -17.44
CA LYS A 106 -11.36 -2.98 -15.97
C LYS A 106 -10.02 -2.97 -15.22
N ARG A 107 -8.95 -3.46 -15.85
CA ARG A 107 -7.60 -3.57 -15.28
C ARG A 107 -6.57 -3.56 -16.41
N ALA A 108 -5.49 -2.81 -16.24
CA ALA A 108 -4.37 -2.74 -17.16
C ALA A 108 -3.04 -2.97 -16.42
N LEU A 109 -2.10 -3.62 -17.10
CA LEU A 109 -0.69 -3.70 -16.74
C LEU A 109 0.10 -3.16 -17.93
N VAL A 110 1.05 -2.27 -17.67
CA VAL A 110 1.92 -1.67 -18.68
C VAL A 110 3.37 -1.94 -18.28
N GLN A 111 4.16 -2.42 -19.23
CA GLN A 111 5.59 -2.69 -19.06
C GLN A 111 6.37 -1.86 -20.08
N LEU A 112 7.46 -1.26 -19.63
CA LEU A 112 8.44 -0.56 -20.47
C LEU A 112 9.82 -1.16 -20.19
N SER A 113 10.70 -1.11 -21.18
CA SER A 113 12.09 -1.50 -21.09
C SER A 113 12.98 -0.49 -21.82
N TYR A 114 14.17 -0.26 -21.29
CA TYR A 114 15.21 0.64 -21.84
C TYR A 114 16.57 -0.02 -21.69
#